data_AF-A0A966UV09-F1
#
_entry.id   AF-A0A966UV09-F1
#
_cell.length_a   1.000
_cell.length_b   1.000
_cell.length_c   1.000
_cell.angle_alpha   90.00
_cell.angle_beta   90.00
_cell.angle_gamma   90.00
#
_symmetry.space_group_name_H-M   'P 1'
#
loop_
_entity.id
_entity.type
_entity.pdbx_description
1 polymer ?
#
loop_
_entity_poly.entity_id
_entity_poly.type
_entity_poly.pdbx_seq_one_letter_code
_entity_poly.pdbx_strand_id
1 'polypeptide(L)'
;RVDGSGFPKKLQGDAILPAAKVVGAAKRLVDLIQGQEGQAQKLDSALRTILAEAGGPLDRATVAALVAFLDNRSGRAKLGLS
;
A
#
# COMPACT_ATOMS: atom_id res chain seq x y z
N ARG A 1 -10.17 0.58 -2.91
CA ARG A 1 -9.70 1.94 -3.22
C ARG A 1 -10.53 2.90 -2.39
N VAL A 2 -9.90 3.84 -1.66
CA VAL A 2 -10.62 4.70 -0.71
C VAL A 2 -11.34 5.87 -1.37
N ASP A 3 -11.00 6.16 -2.62
CA ASP A 3 -11.65 7.13 -3.51
C ASP A 3 -12.98 6.67 -4.11
N GLY A 4 -13.46 5.45 -3.80
CA GLY A 4 -14.73 4.92 -4.31
C GLY A 4 -14.68 4.36 -5.73
N SER A 5 -13.53 4.41 -6.39
CA SER A 5 -13.33 3.80 -7.70
C SER A 5 -13.20 2.26 -7.65
N GLY A 6 -13.15 1.69 -6.44
CA GLY A 6 -13.05 0.25 -6.22
C GLY A 6 -14.38 -0.50 -6.37
N PHE A 7 -14.34 -1.83 -6.27
CA PHE A 7 -15.48 -2.73 -6.38
C PHE A 7 -15.57 -3.65 -5.15
N PRO A 8 -16.67 -4.39 -4.92
CA PRO A 8 -17.96 -4.33 -5.62
C PRO A 8 -18.87 -3.19 -5.16
N LYS A 9 -18.75 -2.75 -3.90
CA LYS A 9 -19.68 -1.80 -3.27
C LYS A 9 -19.30 -0.31 -3.45
N LYS A 10 -18.19 -0.01 -4.12
CA LYS A 10 -17.70 1.37 -4.34
C LYS A 10 -17.63 2.22 -3.06
N LEU A 11 -17.32 1.57 -1.92
CA LEU A 11 -17.20 2.25 -0.62
C LEU A 11 -16.09 3.30 -0.65
N GLN A 12 -16.26 4.36 0.13
CA GLN A 12 -15.37 5.53 0.16
C GLN A 12 -14.94 5.88 1.57
N GLY A 13 -13.70 6.34 1.73
CA GLY A 13 -13.16 6.87 2.98
C GLY A 13 -13.49 5.98 4.17
N ASP A 14 -14.23 6.52 5.12
CA ASP A 14 -14.55 5.87 6.39
C ASP A 14 -15.67 4.82 6.32
N ALA A 15 -16.36 4.70 5.18
CA ALA A 15 -17.25 3.57 4.93
C ALA A 15 -16.48 2.26 4.71
N ILE A 16 -15.15 2.32 4.50
CA ILE A 16 -14.28 1.15 4.41
C ILE A 16 -13.71 0.83 5.79
N LEU A 17 -13.84 -0.44 6.21
CA LEU A 17 -13.25 -0.93 7.45
C LEU A 17 -11.75 -0.60 7.53
N PRO A 18 -11.24 -0.10 8.67
CA PRO A 18 -9.82 0.23 8.81
C PRO A 18 -8.88 -0.92 8.44
N ALA A 19 -9.21 -2.15 8.85
CA ALA A 19 -8.43 -3.34 8.51
C ALA A 19 -8.38 -3.59 6.99
N ALA A 20 -9.47 -3.31 6.25
CA ALA A 20 -9.49 -3.46 4.80
C ALA A 20 -8.62 -2.41 4.09
N LYS A 21 -8.52 -1.18 4.65
CA LYS A 21 -7.59 -0.15 4.17
C LYS A 21 -6.14 -0.63 4.29
N VAL A 22 -5.77 -1.23 5.44
CA VAL A 22 -4.45 -1.83 5.69
C VAL A 22 -4.13 -2.94 4.70
N VAL A 23 -5.03 -3.92 4.54
CA VAL A 23 -4.83 -5.03 3.61
C VAL A 23 -4.71 -4.52 2.16
N GLY A 24 -5.51 -3.52 1.77
CA GLY A 24 -5.45 -2.92 0.45
C GLY A 24 -4.09 -2.29 0.13
N ALA A 25 -3.53 -1.51 1.07
CA ALA A 25 -2.21 -0.91 0.90
C ALA A 25 -1.09 -1.98 0.86
N ALA A 26 -1.14 -2.99 1.73
CA ALA A 26 -0.17 -4.08 1.73
C ALA A 26 -0.22 -4.91 0.43
N LYS A 27 -1.43 -5.26 -0.03
CA LYS A 27 -1.62 -5.99 -1.30
C LYS A 27 -1.05 -5.22 -2.47
N ARG A 28 -1.30 -3.90 -2.54
CA ARG A 28 -0.73 -3.04 -3.58
C ARG A 28 0.80 -3.09 -3.59
N LEU A 29 1.45 -3.11 -2.43
CA LEU A 29 2.91 -3.21 -2.34
C LEU A 29 3.43 -4.53 -2.91
N VAL A 30 2.80 -5.63 -2.51
CA VAL A 30 3.13 -6.97 -2.99
C VAL A 30 2.95 -7.07 -4.50
N ASP A 31 1.85 -6.54 -5.05
CA ASP A 31 1.57 -6.57 -6.49
C ASP A 31 2.64 -5.84 -7.31
N LEU A 32 3.11 -4.70 -6.82
CA LEU A 32 4.19 -3.94 -7.45
C LEU A 32 5.50 -4.72 -7.42
N ILE A 33 5.84 -5.34 -6.29
CA ILE A 33 7.08 -6.11 -6.14
C ILE A 33 7.05 -7.39 -6.99
N GLN A 34 5.90 -8.04 -7.10
CA GLN A 34 5.74 -9.29 -7.87
C GLN A 34 5.45 -9.06 -9.35
N GLY A 35 5.20 -7.82 -9.78
CA GLY A 35 4.84 -7.53 -11.17
C GLY A 35 3.45 -8.07 -11.56
N GLN A 36 2.51 -8.14 -10.63
CA GLN A 36 1.14 -8.61 -10.92
C GLN A 36 0.35 -7.61 -11.79
N GLU A 37 0.74 -6.33 -11.78
CA GLU A 37 0.12 -5.27 -12.58
C GLU A 37 1.13 -4.58 -13.53
N GLY A 38 2.16 -5.31 -13.99
CA GLY A 38 3.18 -4.78 -14.90
C GLY A 38 4.57 -5.34 -14.62
N GLN A 39 5.61 -4.55 -14.87
CA GLN A 39 6.97 -4.98 -14.50
C GLN A 39 7.16 -4.95 -12.98
N ALA A 40 7.78 -6.01 -12.46
CA ALA A 40 8.16 -6.11 -11.07
C ALA A 40 9.08 -4.94 -10.66
N GLN A 41 8.76 -4.32 -9.52
CA GLN A 41 9.49 -3.19 -8.98
C GLN A 41 10.35 -3.62 -7.79
N LYS A 42 11.52 -2.98 -7.64
CA LYS A 42 12.26 -3.05 -6.38
C LYS A 42 11.47 -2.35 -5.26
N LEU A 43 11.72 -2.76 -4.01
CA LEU A 43 11.01 -2.24 -2.84
C LEU A 43 10.95 -0.71 -2.81
N ASP A 44 12.08 -0.02 -3.02
CA ASP A 44 12.13 1.44 -2.96
C ASP A 44 11.27 2.12 -4.02
N SER A 45 11.25 1.59 -5.24
CA SER A 45 10.37 2.10 -6.31
C SER A 45 8.91 1.85 -5.97
N ALA A 46 8.57 0.65 -5.47
CA ALA A 46 7.21 0.31 -5.07
C ALA A 46 6.71 1.20 -3.92
N LEU A 47 7.58 1.52 -2.94
CA LEU A 47 7.26 2.46 -1.85
C LEU A 47 6.99 3.86 -2.37
N ARG A 48 7.78 4.36 -3.34
CA ARG A 48 7.53 5.66 -3.99
C ARG A 48 6.19 5.67 -4.71
N THR A 49 5.82 4.58 -5.41
CA THR A 49 4.52 4.46 -6.06
C THR A 49 3.38 4.51 -5.05
N ILE A 50 3.46 3.75 -3.96
CA ILE A 50 2.41 3.77 -2.92
C ILE A 50 2.28 5.13 -2.23
N LEU A 51 3.41 5.81 -1.99
CA LEU A 51 3.40 7.18 -1.46
C LEU A 51 2.67 8.14 -2.40
N ALA A 52 2.87 8.01 -3.72
CA ALA A 52 2.17 8.83 -4.71
C ALA A 52 0.66 8.52 -4.81
N GLU A 53 0.26 7.28 -4.50
CA GLU A 53 -1.14 6.84 -4.48
C GLU A 53 -1.87 7.21 -3.16
N ALA A 54 -1.15 7.72 -2.16
CA ALA A 54 -1.70 8.06 -0.86
C ALA A 54 -2.67 9.26 -0.94
N GLY A 55 -3.88 9.07 -0.41
CA GLY A 55 -4.95 10.07 -0.47
C GLY A 55 -5.74 10.06 -1.78
N GLY A 56 -5.35 9.26 -2.77
CA GLY A 56 -6.20 8.89 -3.89
C GLY A 56 -6.81 7.51 -3.63
N PRO A 57 -6.33 6.46 -4.31
CA PRO A 57 -6.88 5.12 -4.11
C PRO A 57 -6.47 4.44 -2.80
N LEU A 58 -5.39 4.90 -2.15
CA LEU A 58 -4.92 4.37 -0.88
C LEU A 58 -5.15 5.36 0.27
N ASP A 59 -5.44 4.84 1.46
CA ASP A 59 -5.61 5.66 2.66
C ASP A 59 -4.28 6.27 3.13
N ARG A 60 -4.25 7.59 3.35
CA ARG A 60 -3.01 8.31 3.69
C ARG A 60 -2.40 7.86 5.03
N ALA A 61 -3.23 7.68 6.06
CA ALA A 61 -2.75 7.27 7.38
C ALA A 61 -2.17 5.86 7.35
N THR A 62 -2.84 4.96 6.61
CA THR A 62 -2.38 3.59 6.39
C THR A 62 -1.03 3.54 5.68
N VAL A 63 -0.86 4.30 4.59
CA VAL A 63 0.42 4.36 3.86
C VAL A 63 1.53 4.93 4.74
N ALA A 64 1.26 6.00 5.49
CA ALA A 64 2.24 6.58 6.41
C ALA A 64 2.68 5.58 7.48
N ALA A 65 1.75 4.83 8.07
CA ALA A 65 2.06 3.80 9.07
C ALA A 65 2.91 2.66 8.47
N LEU A 66 2.62 2.23 7.25
CA LEU A 66 3.40 1.21 6.54
C LEU A 66 4.85 1.66 6.30
N VAL A 67 5.04 2.87 5.77
CA VAL A 67 6.37 3.43 5.50
C VAL A 67 7.15 3.60 6.81
N ALA A 68 6.52 4.20 7.83
CA ALA A 68 7.14 4.36 9.14
C ALA A 68 7.56 3.02 9.76
N PHE A 69 6.77 1.95 9.58
CA PHE A 69 7.12 0.61 10.03
C PHE A 69 8.35 0.04 9.31
N LEU A 70 8.45 0.25 8.00
CA LEU A 70 9.56 -0.26 7.18
C LEU A 70 10.87 0.50 7.44
N ASP A 71 10.80 1.82 7.66
CA ASP A 71 11.97 2.67 7.88
C ASP A 71 12.52 2.58 9.32
N ASN A 72 11.67 2.45 10.35
CA ASN A 72 12.12 2.61 11.75
C ASN A 72 12.58 1.35 12.50
N ARG A 73 12.52 0.13 11.94
CA ARG A 73 12.68 -1.11 12.77
C ARG A 73 13.37 -2.30 12.12
N SER A 74 14.44 -2.08 11.35
CA SER A 74 15.10 -3.21 10.66
C SER A 74 14.07 -3.98 9.78
N GLY A 75 12.99 -3.32 9.35
CA GLY A 75 11.84 -3.94 8.70
C GLY A 75 12.21 -4.54 7.35
N ARG A 76 13.04 -3.81 6.59
CA ARG A 76 13.75 -4.31 5.40
C ARG A 76 14.52 -5.62 5.70
N ALA A 77 15.29 -5.65 6.79
CA ALA A 77 16.07 -6.82 7.20
C ALA A 77 15.20 -8.02 7.65
N LYS A 78 14.09 -7.77 8.35
CA LYS A 78 13.13 -8.83 8.77
C LYS A 78 12.37 -9.45 7.60
N LEU A 79 12.23 -8.71 6.50
CA LEU A 79 11.56 -9.19 5.29
C LEU A 79 12.53 -9.76 4.25
N GLY A 80 13.84 -9.80 4.55
CA GLY A 80 14.87 -10.28 3.61
C GLY A 80 15.04 -9.39 2.38
N LEU A 81 14.62 -8.12 2.46
CA LEU A 81 14.69 -7.15 1.38
C LEU A 81 15.95 -6.29 1.59
N SER A 82 17.12 -6.84 1.24
CA SER A 82 18.40 -6.11 1.17
C SER A 82 18.69 -5.66 -0.25
#